data_AF-A0A930GR46-F1
#
_entry.id   AF-A0A930GR46-F1
#
_cell.length_a   1.000
_cell.length_b   1.000
_cell.length_c   1.000
_cell.angle_alpha   90.00
_cell.angle_beta   90.00
_cell.angle_gamma   90.00
#
_symmetry.space_group_name_H-M   'P 1'
#
loop_
_entity.id
_entity.type
_entity.pdbx_description
1 polymer ?
#
loop_
_entity_poly.entity_id
_entity_poly.type
_entity_poly.pdbx_seq_one_letter_code
_entity_poly.pdbx_strand_id
1 'polypeptide(L)'
;EEALIPYKIKALSYSGRQEVLIDGFESNKMTGSLLRSLEDILLRMYLYDASENVRFEYLFHFKKDEARETDRMELAGRYSGYIKQEDTDDIQNGELKIFAFVDYKKWGFQIVPVYRLKDILYAGEGQEYKFETDEWICDFFDGEH
;
A
#
# COMPACT_ATOMS: atom_id res chain seq x y z
N GLU A 1 4.42 -18.47 -16.41
CA GLU A 1 5.28 -18.59 -15.22
C GLU A 1 5.27 -17.25 -14.51
N GLU A 2 4.78 -17.21 -13.28
CA GLU A 2 4.84 -16.03 -12.41
C GLU A 2 6.21 -16.06 -11.73
N ALA A 3 7.03 -15.03 -11.95
CA ALA A 3 8.35 -14.94 -11.33
C ALA A 3 8.19 -14.87 -9.80
N LEU A 4 8.89 -15.73 -9.05
CA LEU A 4 8.99 -15.57 -7.61
C LEU A 4 9.80 -14.32 -7.30
N ILE A 5 9.23 -13.41 -6.53
CA ILE A 5 9.96 -12.23 -6.06
C ILE A 5 10.64 -12.60 -4.75
N PRO A 6 11.98 -12.58 -4.66
CA PRO A 6 12.70 -12.95 -3.45
C PRO A 6 12.70 -11.82 -2.41
N TYR A 7 11.58 -11.11 -2.26
CA TYR A 7 11.44 -9.99 -1.36
C TYR A 7 10.14 -10.03 -0.56
N LYS A 8 10.18 -9.38 0.60
CA LYS A 8 9.04 -9.24 1.51
C LYS A 8 8.88 -7.77 1.89
N ILE A 9 7.66 -7.24 1.75
CA ILE A 9 7.32 -5.89 2.20
C ILE A 9 6.69 -5.99 3.57
N LYS A 10 7.32 -5.36 4.57
CA LYS A 10 6.73 -5.19 5.90
C LYS A 10 6.43 -3.71 6.14
N ALA A 11 5.30 -3.41 6.76
CA ALA A 11 4.91 -2.06 7.15
C ALA A 11 4.82 -1.89 8.66
N LEU A 12 5.19 -0.73 9.17
CA LEU A 12 5.22 -0.45 10.60
C LEU A 12 3.85 0.04 11.08
N SER A 13 3.04 -0.84 11.65
CA SER A 13 1.74 -0.56 12.27
C SER A 13 1.80 0.54 13.34
N TYR A 14 0.65 1.12 13.71
CA TYR A 14 0.55 2.16 14.74
C TYR A 14 1.17 1.74 16.08
N SER A 15 1.11 0.45 16.42
CA SER A 15 1.73 -0.09 17.64
C SER A 15 3.25 -0.26 17.54
N GLY A 16 3.90 0.23 16.47
CA GLY A 16 5.33 0.02 16.20
C GLY A 16 5.67 -1.43 15.81
N ARG A 17 4.66 -2.25 15.47
CA ARG A 17 4.86 -3.63 15.02
C ARG A 17 4.99 -3.69 13.51
N GLN A 18 5.93 -4.46 13.01
CA GLN A 18 6.04 -4.70 11.58
C GLN A 18 5.05 -5.81 11.16
N GLU A 19 4.16 -5.47 10.24
CA GLU A 19 3.20 -6.39 9.65
C GLU A 19 3.58 -6.67 8.20
N VAL A 20 3.49 -7.93 7.77
CA VAL A 20 3.83 -8.32 6.40
C VAL A 20 2.68 -7.90 5.49
N LEU A 21 2.95 -6.98 4.56
CA LEU A 21 1.98 -6.57 3.53
C LEU A 21 2.06 -7.48 2.31
N ILE A 22 3.28 -7.81 1.88
CA ILE A 22 3.53 -8.62 0.70
C ILE A 22 4.62 -9.63 1.05
N ASP A 23 4.39 -10.90 0.73
CA ASP A 23 5.39 -11.95 0.86
C ASP A 23 5.64 -12.58 -0.51
N GLY A 24 6.69 -12.12 -1.21
CA GLY A 24 7.04 -12.62 -2.54
C GLY A 24 7.53 -14.07 -2.56
N PHE A 25 7.88 -14.63 -1.38
CA PHE A 25 8.23 -16.04 -1.23
C PHE A 25 6.99 -16.96 -1.22
N GLU A 26 5.81 -16.41 -0.96
CA GLU A 26 4.54 -17.13 -0.94
C GLU A 26 3.64 -16.60 -2.06
N SER A 27 3.44 -17.36 -3.13
CA SER A 27 2.60 -16.92 -4.27
C SER A 27 1.17 -16.53 -3.90
N ASN A 28 0.66 -17.02 -2.76
CA ASN A 28 -0.67 -16.68 -2.26
C ASN A 28 -0.71 -15.36 -1.45
N LYS A 29 0.43 -14.69 -1.23
CA LYS A 29 0.56 -13.44 -0.45
C LYS A 29 1.24 -12.33 -1.24
N MET A 30 0.99 -12.30 -2.55
CA MET A 30 1.43 -11.23 -3.45
C MET A 30 0.59 -9.94 -3.31
N THR A 31 -0.45 -9.99 -2.49
CA THR A 31 -1.30 -8.86 -2.11
C THR A 31 -1.52 -8.85 -0.60
N GLY A 32 -1.75 -7.68 -0.05
CA GLY A 32 -2.14 -7.50 1.34
C GLY A 32 -2.77 -6.15 1.58
N SER A 33 -3.22 -5.95 2.81
CA SER A 33 -3.81 -4.68 3.21
C SER A 33 -3.57 -4.42 4.68
N LEU A 34 -3.61 -3.15 5.06
CA LEU A 34 -3.45 -2.70 6.42
C LEU A 34 -4.50 -1.66 6.76
N LEU A 35 -5.26 -1.92 7.84
CA LEU A 35 -6.22 -0.98 8.39
C LEU A 35 -5.55 -0.03 9.37
N ARG A 36 -5.93 1.25 9.30
CA ARG A 36 -5.46 2.33 10.16
C ARG A 36 -6.54 3.37 10.41
N SER A 37 -6.30 4.21 11.42
CA SER A 37 -7.03 5.44 11.57
C SER A 37 -6.73 6.38 10.41
N LEU A 38 -7.75 7.08 9.91
CA LEU A 38 -7.61 8.11 8.89
C LEU A 38 -6.73 9.30 9.37
N GLU A 39 -6.44 9.42 10.67
CA GLU A 39 -5.48 10.41 11.21
C GLU A 39 -4.01 10.01 11.00
N ASP A 40 -3.73 8.71 10.79
CA ASP A 40 -2.38 8.17 10.61
C ASP A 40 -2.07 7.99 9.13
N ILE A 41 -1.62 9.10 8.52
CA ILE A 41 -1.40 9.23 7.09
C ILE A 41 0.00 8.81 6.62
N LEU A 42 0.90 8.47 7.55
CA LEU A 42 2.29 8.14 7.25
C LEU A 42 2.54 6.63 7.42
N LEU A 43 2.78 5.94 6.32
CA LEU A 43 3.10 4.52 6.33
C LEU A 43 4.59 4.33 5.99
N ARG A 44 5.35 3.81 6.96
CA ARG A 44 6.71 3.32 6.72
C ARG A 44 6.69 1.86 6.31
N MET A 45 7.36 1.55 5.21
CA MET A 45 7.49 0.21 4.66
C MET A 45 8.96 -0.15 4.46
N TYR A 46 9.25 -1.43 4.50
CA TYR A 46 10.60 -1.97 4.45
C TYR A 46 10.64 -3.15 3.50
N LEU A 47 11.59 -3.11 2.55
CA LEU A 47 11.92 -4.23 1.70
C LEU A 47 12.89 -5.15 2.42
N TYR A 48 12.52 -6.41 2.59
CA TYR A 48 13.38 -7.46 3.11
C TYR A 48 13.78 -8.41 2.00
N ASP A 49 15.05 -8.80 1.95
CA ASP A 49 15.49 -9.93 1.11
C ASP A 49 15.31 -11.29 1.80
N ALA A 50 15.67 -12.36 1.11
CA ALA A 50 15.57 -13.75 1.59
C ALA A 50 16.32 -14.02 2.91
N SER A 51 17.33 -13.21 3.22
CA SER A 51 18.12 -13.29 4.46
C SER A 51 17.59 -12.40 5.58
N GLU A 52 16.38 -11.84 5.45
CA GLU A 52 15.75 -10.90 6.39
C GLU A 52 16.54 -9.61 6.65
N ASN A 53 17.44 -9.22 5.74
CA ASN A 53 18.06 -7.89 5.80
C ASN A 53 17.16 -6.86 5.13
N VAL A 54 17.10 -5.67 5.74
CA VAL A 54 16.43 -4.52 5.13
C VAL A 54 17.29 -4.01 3.97
N ARG A 55 16.70 -4.00 2.78
CA ARG A 55 17.32 -3.48 1.55
C ARG A 55 16.97 -2.02 1.31
N PHE A 56 15.68 -1.69 1.47
CA PHE A 56 15.16 -0.36 1.22
C PHE A 56 14.08 -0.01 2.25
N GLU A 57 14.00 1.28 2.59
CA GLU A 57 12.88 1.87 3.32
C GLU A 57 12.06 2.71 2.33
N TYR A 58 10.74 2.59 2.40
CA TYR A 58 9.81 3.42 1.65
C TYR A 58 8.93 4.19 2.61
N LEU A 59 8.66 5.44 2.27
CA LEU A 59 7.74 6.30 2.98
C LEU A 59 6.55 6.59 2.08
N PHE A 60 5.37 6.21 2.54
CA PHE A 60 4.11 6.55 1.89
C PHE A 60 3.39 7.59 2.75
N HIS A 61 3.05 8.72 2.15
CA HIS A 61 2.32 9.80 2.80
C HIS A 61 1.02 10.05 2.04
N PHE A 62 -0.10 9.93 2.74
CA PHE A 62 -1.42 10.09 2.16
C PHE A 62 -2.07 11.42 2.54
N LYS A 63 -2.36 12.29 1.57
CA LYS A 63 -3.16 13.49 1.82
C LYS A 63 -4.60 13.23 1.43
N LYS A 64 -5.51 13.43 2.38
CA LYS A 64 -6.96 13.23 2.16
C LYS A 64 -7.50 14.15 1.07
N ASP A 65 -6.96 15.36 0.95
CA ASP A 65 -7.34 16.33 -0.08
C ASP A 65 -7.01 15.88 -1.51
N GLU A 66 -6.09 14.93 -1.68
CA GLU A 66 -5.74 14.34 -2.98
C GLU A 66 -6.63 13.14 -3.32
N ALA A 67 -7.42 12.66 -2.35
CA ALA A 67 -8.32 11.54 -2.56
C ALA A 67 -9.57 11.98 -3.33
N ARG A 68 -10.03 11.08 -4.20
CA ARG A 68 -11.26 11.28 -4.97
C ARG A 68 -12.35 10.38 -4.41
N GLU A 69 -13.57 10.90 -4.44
CA GLU A 69 -14.75 10.08 -4.20
C GLU A 69 -14.77 8.93 -5.20
N THR A 70 -15.04 7.72 -4.71
CA THR A 70 -15.06 6.50 -5.50
C THR A 70 -16.14 5.57 -4.97
N ASP A 71 -16.36 4.46 -5.67
CA ASP A 71 -17.28 3.43 -5.24
C ASP A 71 -16.68 2.03 -5.42
N ARG A 72 -17.42 1.03 -4.91
CA ARG A 72 -17.00 -0.37 -4.91
C ARG A 72 -16.81 -0.93 -6.32
N MET A 73 -17.61 -0.48 -7.29
CA MET A 73 -17.51 -0.91 -8.68
C MET A 73 -16.31 -0.26 -9.37
N GLU A 74 -16.08 1.03 -9.14
CA GLU A 74 -14.93 1.74 -9.68
C GLU A 74 -13.62 1.15 -9.15
N LEU A 75 -13.51 0.89 -7.84
CA LEU A 75 -12.33 0.26 -7.25
C LEU A 75 -12.09 -1.16 -7.78
N ALA A 76 -13.14 -1.98 -7.83
CA ALA A 76 -13.05 -3.34 -8.36
C ALA A 76 -12.75 -3.37 -9.87
N GLY A 77 -13.15 -2.34 -10.61
CA GLY A 77 -12.82 -2.19 -12.03
C GLY A 77 -11.38 -1.72 -12.25
N ARG A 78 -10.96 -0.67 -11.53
CA ARG A 78 -9.65 -0.04 -11.66
C ARG A 78 -8.52 -0.93 -11.15
N TYR A 79 -8.74 -1.66 -10.06
CA TYR A 79 -7.76 -2.54 -9.42
C TYR A 79 -8.22 -4.00 -9.47
N SER A 80 -8.85 -4.39 -10.58
CA SER A 80 -9.45 -5.71 -10.76
C SER A 80 -8.48 -6.85 -10.42
N GLY A 81 -8.88 -7.68 -9.46
CA GLY A 81 -8.07 -8.79 -8.93
C GLY A 81 -7.31 -8.47 -7.63
N TYR A 82 -7.04 -7.20 -7.33
CA TYR A 82 -6.26 -6.78 -6.15
C TYR A 82 -7.12 -6.20 -5.03
N ILE A 83 -8.13 -5.40 -5.36
CA ILE A 83 -9.08 -4.83 -4.39
C ILE A 83 -10.46 -5.45 -4.67
N LYS A 84 -10.94 -6.28 -3.73
CA LYS A 84 -12.27 -6.90 -3.85
C LYS A 84 -13.32 -6.03 -3.16
N GLN A 85 -14.58 -6.22 -3.54
CA GLN A 85 -15.69 -5.51 -2.90
C GLN A 85 -15.77 -5.81 -1.40
N GLU A 86 -15.52 -7.07 -1.01
CA GLU A 86 -15.48 -7.51 0.40
C GLU A 86 -14.44 -6.72 1.20
N ASP A 87 -13.27 -6.44 0.61
CA ASP A 87 -12.22 -5.67 1.28
C ASP A 87 -12.61 -4.22 1.56
N THR A 88 -13.42 -3.63 0.69
CA THR A 88 -13.93 -2.25 0.82
C THR A 88 -15.16 -2.13 1.70
N ASP A 89 -15.89 -3.23 1.92
CA ASP A 89 -17.07 -3.26 2.79
C ASP A 89 -16.66 -3.17 4.26
N ASP A 90 -15.57 -3.85 4.62
CA ASP A 90 -14.95 -3.91 5.94
C ASP A 90 -14.41 -2.56 6.46
N ILE A 91 -14.21 -1.58 5.58
CA ILE A 91 -13.70 -0.24 5.94
C ILE A 91 -14.79 0.55 6.68
N GLN A 92 -14.61 0.82 7.98
CA GLN A 92 -15.56 1.62 8.75
C GLN A 92 -15.34 3.13 8.55
N ASN A 93 -16.34 3.91 8.97
CA ASN A 93 -16.27 5.36 8.90
C ASN A 93 -15.13 5.90 9.77
N GLY A 94 -14.23 6.68 9.17
CA GLY A 94 -13.01 7.17 9.81
C GLY A 94 -11.81 6.22 9.72
N GLU A 95 -11.94 5.08 9.03
CA GLU A 95 -10.84 4.16 8.78
C GLU A 95 -10.24 4.34 7.39
N LEU A 96 -8.92 4.16 7.34
CA LEU A 96 -8.09 4.11 6.15
C LEU A 96 -7.55 2.69 5.99
N LYS A 97 -7.86 2.05 4.87
CA LYS A 97 -7.28 0.79 4.46
C LYS A 97 -6.26 1.04 3.36
N ILE A 98 -5.02 0.62 3.60
CA ILE A 98 -3.94 0.73 2.62
C ILE A 98 -3.78 -0.63 1.96
N PHE A 99 -4.04 -0.68 0.66
CA PHE A 99 -3.85 -1.88 -0.16
C PHE A 99 -2.45 -1.89 -0.73
N ALA A 100 -1.82 -3.06 -0.73
CA ALA A 100 -0.50 -3.28 -1.29
C ALA A 100 -0.54 -4.51 -2.19
N PHE A 101 -0.02 -4.39 -3.40
CA PHE A 101 0.06 -5.52 -4.32
C PHE A 101 1.26 -5.39 -5.24
N VAL A 102 1.79 -6.54 -5.63
CA VAL A 102 2.92 -6.62 -6.56
C VAL A 102 2.50 -6.27 -7.99
N ASP A 103 3.33 -5.49 -8.68
CA ASP A 103 3.32 -5.37 -10.13
C ASP A 103 4.58 -6.02 -10.73
N TYR A 104 4.41 -7.24 -11.25
CA TYR A 104 5.48 -8.00 -11.91
C TYR A 104 6.01 -7.34 -13.17
N LYS A 105 5.17 -6.60 -13.90
CA LYS A 105 5.56 -5.96 -15.16
C LYS A 105 6.50 -4.78 -14.89
N LYS A 106 6.32 -4.11 -13.76
CA LYS A 106 7.13 -2.95 -13.35
C LYS A 106 8.25 -3.29 -12.36
N TRP A 107 8.39 -4.56 -11.98
CA TRP A 107 9.36 -5.03 -10.98
C TRP A 107 9.25 -4.22 -9.67
N GLY A 108 8.03 -4.14 -9.16
CA GLY A 108 7.69 -3.30 -8.02
C GLY A 108 6.39 -3.70 -7.34
N PHE A 109 5.89 -2.80 -6.52
CA PHE A 109 4.61 -2.92 -5.85
C PHE A 109 3.89 -1.58 -5.88
N GLN A 110 2.57 -1.63 -5.82
CA GLN A 110 1.71 -0.46 -5.79
C GLN A 110 0.97 -0.39 -4.45
N ILE A 111 0.86 0.82 -3.93
CA ILE A 111 0.14 1.14 -2.70
C ILE A 111 -1.06 2.00 -3.06
N VAL A 112 -2.25 1.60 -2.61
CA VAL A 112 -3.51 2.32 -2.84
C VAL A 112 -4.20 2.60 -1.51
N PRO A 113 -4.29 3.86 -1.07
CA PRO A 113 -5.07 4.24 0.11
C PRO A 113 -6.56 4.32 -0.24
N VAL A 114 -7.41 3.68 0.57
CA VAL A 114 -8.86 3.78 0.47
C VAL A 114 -9.43 4.02 1.86
N TYR A 115 -10.23 5.07 2.03
CA TYR A 115 -10.87 5.35 3.31
C TYR A 115 -12.38 5.55 3.15
N ARG A 116 -13.11 5.39 4.26
CA ARG A 116 -14.54 5.71 4.31
C ARG A 116 -14.75 6.90 5.24
N LEU A 117 -15.48 7.91 4.76
CA LEU A 117 -15.86 9.07 5.57
C LEU A 117 -17.33 9.41 5.30
N LYS A 118 -18.15 9.47 6.37
CA LYS A 118 -19.59 9.71 6.32
C LYS A 118 -20.30 8.81 5.30
N ASP A 119 -19.99 7.51 5.34
CA ASP A 119 -20.51 6.48 4.44
C ASP A 119 -20.11 6.60 2.96
N ILE A 120 -19.26 7.57 2.61
CA ILE A 120 -18.70 7.76 1.27
C ILE A 120 -17.30 7.14 1.23
N LEU A 121 -17.00 6.39 0.17
CA LEU A 121 -15.67 5.85 -0.07
C LEU A 121 -14.82 6.87 -0.84
N TYR A 122 -13.57 6.99 -0.44
CA TYR A 122 -12.58 7.81 -1.10
C TYR A 122 -11.34 6.98 -1.36
N ALA A 123 -10.72 7.18 -2.52
CA ALA A 123 -9.45 6.55 -2.85
C ALA A 123 -8.44 7.60 -3.29
N GLY A 124 -7.23 7.48 -2.75
CA GLY A 124 -6.09 8.21 -3.27
C GLY A 124 -5.56 7.60 -4.56
N GLU A 125 -4.65 8.32 -5.19
CA GLU A 125 -3.92 7.80 -6.33
C GLU A 125 -2.99 6.67 -5.89
N GLY A 126 -2.90 5.61 -6.69
CA GLY A 126 -1.99 4.50 -6.43
C GLY A 126 -0.55 4.96 -6.62
N GLN A 127 0.27 4.79 -5.59
CA GLN A 127 1.71 5.09 -5.64
C GLN A 127 2.51 3.83 -5.94
N GLU A 128 3.43 3.93 -6.89
CA GLU A 128 4.22 2.82 -7.39
C GLU A 128 5.64 2.87 -6.84
N TYR A 129 6.14 1.75 -6.35
CA TYR A 129 7.47 1.60 -5.77
C TYR A 129 8.19 0.44 -6.45
N LYS A 130 9.47 0.61 -6.79
CA LYS A 130 10.30 -0.45 -7.38
C LYS A 130 11.06 -1.21 -6.29
N PHE A 131 11.26 -2.50 -6.48
CA PHE A 131 12.07 -3.32 -5.56
C PHE A 131 13.56 -2.98 -5.62
N GLU A 132 14.01 -2.54 -6.79
CA GLU A 132 15.38 -2.09 -7.02
C GLU A 132 15.31 -0.67 -7.57
N THR A 133 15.71 0.29 -6.75
CA THR A 133 15.85 1.69 -7.15
C THR A 133 17.29 2.10 -6.88
N ASP A 134 17.98 2.63 -7.89
CA ASP A 134 19.32 3.26 -7.74
C ASP A 134 19.27 4.58 -6.94
N GLU A 135 18.06 5.07 -6.69
CA GLU A 135 17.75 6.32 -6.01
C GLU A 135 17.13 6.05 -4.63
N TRP A 136 17.81 6.55 -3.61
CA TRP A 136 17.21 6.85 -2.31
C TRP A 136 16.05 7.82 -2.50
N ILE A 137 14.82 7.31 -2.59
CA ILE A 137 13.63 8.17 -2.54
C ILE A 137 13.34 8.49 -1.07
N CYS A 138 14.23 9.29 -0.47
CA CYS A 138 13.82 10.22 0.58
C CYS A 138 13.12 11.38 -0.13
N ASP A 139 11.86 11.17 -0.52
CA ASP A 139 11.00 12.29 -0.88
C ASP A 139 10.57 12.96 0.43
N PHE A 140 11.51 13.71 1.02
CA PHE A 140 11.19 14.84 1.87
C PHE A 140 10.59 15.88 0.92
N PHE A 141 9.29 15.81 0.69
CA PHE A 141 8.59 16.90 0.03
C PHE A 141 8.64 18.10 0.98
N ASP A 142 9.67 18.93 0.80
CA ASP A 142 9.79 20.26 1.38
C ASP A 142 8.62 21.06 0.83
N GLY A 143 7.62 21.29 1.69
CA GLY A 143 6.51 22.17 1.35
C GLY A 143 7.05 23.59 1.21
N GLU A 144 7.39 24.00 0.00
CA GLU A 144 7.52 25.42 -0.32
C GLU A 144 6.16 26.09 -0.04
N HIS A 145 6.21 27.08 0.86
CA HIS A 145 5.13 27.97 1.25
C HIS A 145 5.24 29.26 0.43
#